data_AF-A0AA39P9D8-F1
#
_entry.id   AF-A0AA39P9D8-F1
#
_cell.length_a   1.000
_cell.length_b   1.000
_cell.length_c   1.000
_cell.angle_alpha   90.00
_cell.angle_beta   90.00
_cell.angle_gamma   90.00
#
_symmetry.space_group_name_H-M   'P 1'
#
loop_
_entity.id
_entity.type
_entity.pdbx_description
1 polymer ?
#
loop_
_entity_poly.entity_id
_entity_poly.type
_entity_poly.pdbx_seq_one_letter_code
_entity_poly.pdbx_strand_id
1 'polypeptide(L)'
;MNDLPQILIMTQLLKIPYFTWRPIKYSYFPKKLFHASKIDLNMQAPKLSQPKIAFISGPLESDTDYFNTHYLPLLRHAVEEDHHFIVGPSRGIDTQTRRYLLHEARILPTRITVFLNVTEASRLRPEFKSFEASGGKVVVAGRNHTARDVAMTRASHYDILRCRTEAKCRALYGDTYRKRVSGTEKNELRRQQGIGMAWSG
;
A
#
# COMPACT_ATOMS: atom_id res chain seq x y z
N MET A 1 -54.94 -36.39 9.28
CA MET A 1 -54.40 -35.80 10.53
C MET A 1 -53.07 -36.48 10.80
N ASN A 2 -51.97 -35.82 10.48
CA ASN A 2 -50.61 -36.15 10.89
C ASN A 2 -49.78 -34.88 10.64
N ASP A 3 -49.60 -34.11 11.70
CA ASP A 3 -48.83 -32.86 11.70
C ASP A 3 -47.32 -33.16 11.72
N LEU A 4 -46.59 -32.57 10.77
CA LEU A 4 -45.14 -32.48 10.78
C LEU A 4 -44.73 -31.20 11.53
N PRO A 5 -43.73 -31.24 12.44
CA PRO A 5 -43.27 -30.03 13.11
C PRO A 5 -42.43 -29.16 12.17
N GLN A 6 -42.78 -27.88 12.08
CA GLN A 6 -41.98 -26.85 11.41
C GLN A 6 -40.69 -26.59 12.20
N ILE A 7 -39.53 -26.77 11.55
CA ILE A 7 -38.23 -26.41 12.09
C ILE A 7 -38.01 -24.91 11.85
N LEU A 8 -38.14 -24.12 12.92
CA LEU A 8 -37.80 -22.70 12.96
C LEU A 8 -36.28 -22.54 13.06
N ILE A 9 -35.61 -22.15 11.96
CA ILE A 9 -34.19 -21.80 11.98
C ILE A 9 -34.06 -20.37 12.52
N MET A 10 -33.72 -20.26 13.82
CA MET A 10 -33.33 -19.00 14.47
C MET A 10 -31.90 -18.62 14.07
N THR A 11 -31.76 -17.65 13.18
CA THR A 11 -30.46 -17.02 12.87
C THR A 11 -30.02 -16.13 14.03
N GLN A 12 -29.19 -16.65 14.93
CA GLN A 12 -28.51 -15.83 15.93
C GLN A 12 -27.43 -14.98 15.25
N LEU A 13 -27.76 -13.73 14.96
CA LEU A 13 -26.80 -12.67 14.64
C LEU A 13 -25.97 -12.37 15.91
N LEU A 14 -24.76 -12.94 15.98
CA LEU A 14 -23.77 -12.57 16.98
C LEU A 14 -23.34 -11.11 16.75
N LYS A 15 -23.84 -10.22 17.61
CA LYS A 15 -23.44 -8.81 17.71
C LYS A 15 -22.00 -8.75 18.22
N ILE A 16 -21.05 -8.49 17.33
CA ILE A 16 -19.66 -8.17 17.71
C ILE A 16 -19.67 -6.74 18.29
N PRO A 17 -19.18 -6.53 19.53
CA PRO A 17 -19.16 -5.22 20.13
C PRO A 17 -18.16 -4.30 19.42
N TYR A 18 -18.65 -3.12 19.06
CA TYR A 18 -17.90 -2.00 18.50
C TYR A 18 -16.66 -1.69 19.35
N PHE A 19 -15.49 -2.07 18.85
CA PHE A 19 -14.22 -1.66 19.42
C PHE A 19 -13.97 -0.20 19.02
N THR A 20 -14.04 0.70 19.99
CA THR A 20 -13.90 2.13 19.78
C THR A 20 -12.48 2.46 19.31
N TRP A 21 -12.38 2.95 18.07
CA TRP A 21 -11.18 3.57 17.53
C TRP A 21 -10.82 4.82 18.35
N ARG A 22 -9.58 4.87 18.86
CA ARG A 22 -8.92 6.15 19.16
C ARG A 22 -8.19 6.60 17.89
N PRO A 23 -8.64 7.65 17.21
CA PRO A 23 -7.88 8.20 16.08
C PRO A 23 -6.59 8.84 16.61
N ILE A 24 -5.45 8.41 16.06
CA ILE A 24 -4.23 9.22 16.09
C ILE A 24 -4.56 10.48 15.29
N LYS A 25 -4.55 11.63 15.97
CA LYS A 25 -4.89 12.93 15.41
C LYS A 25 -3.87 13.31 14.34
N TYR A 26 -4.26 13.26 13.07
CA TYR A 26 -3.62 14.09 12.05
C TYR A 26 -4.18 15.51 12.19
N SER A 27 -3.29 16.48 12.36
CA SER A 27 -3.63 17.89 12.48
C SER A 27 -4.18 18.46 11.18
N TYR A 28 -5.47 18.80 11.21
CA TYR A 28 -6.11 19.95 10.58
C TYR A 28 -5.89 20.20 9.07
N PHE A 29 -6.89 19.85 8.25
CA PHE A 29 -7.18 20.57 6.99
C PHE A 29 -8.59 21.17 7.10
N PRO A 30 -8.77 22.49 6.88
CA PRO A 30 -10.08 23.10 7.01
C PRO A 30 -11.00 22.64 5.87
N LYS A 31 -12.16 22.11 6.24
CA LYS A 31 -13.27 21.93 5.30
C LYS A 31 -13.75 23.32 4.88
N LYS A 32 -13.46 23.75 3.65
CA LYS A 32 -14.14 24.92 3.08
C LYS A 32 -15.61 24.53 2.82
N LEU A 33 -16.51 25.07 3.63
CA LEU A 33 -17.93 25.19 3.28
C LEU A 33 -18.00 26.16 2.09
N PHE A 34 -18.38 25.69 0.91
CA PHE A 34 -18.72 26.58 -0.19
C PHE A 34 -20.11 27.15 0.05
N HIS A 35 -20.18 28.40 0.51
CA HIS A 35 -21.37 29.23 0.36
C HIS A 35 -21.43 29.70 -1.10
N ALA A 36 -22.56 29.46 -1.77
CA ALA A 36 -22.80 29.94 -3.11
C ALA A 36 -22.99 31.45 -3.10
N SER A 37 -21.93 32.21 -3.39
CA SER A 37 -22.03 33.63 -3.69
C SER A 37 -20.96 34.03 -4.71
N LYS A 38 -21.44 34.44 -5.89
CA LYS A 38 -20.79 35.17 -7.00
C LYS A 38 -19.45 34.59 -7.51
N ILE A 39 -19.50 34.13 -8.75
CA ILE A 39 -18.35 33.60 -9.49
C ILE A 39 -17.35 34.75 -9.75
N ASP A 40 -16.27 34.80 -8.99
CA ASP A 40 -15.08 35.57 -9.35
C ASP A 40 -14.38 34.86 -10.53
N LEU A 41 -14.43 35.47 -11.71
CA LEU A 41 -13.85 34.98 -12.98
C LEU A 41 -12.30 35.00 -13.01
N ASN A 42 -11.64 35.06 -11.85
CA ASN A 42 -10.18 35.06 -11.74
C ASN A 42 -9.65 33.80 -11.03
N MET A 43 -10.28 32.64 -11.27
CA MET A 43 -9.69 31.35 -10.89
C MET A 43 -8.54 31.03 -11.83
N GLN A 44 -7.32 31.31 -11.40
CA GLN A 44 -6.14 30.61 -11.93
C GLN A 44 -6.44 29.11 -11.89
N ALA A 45 -6.40 28.47 -13.07
CA ALA A 45 -6.59 27.03 -13.18
C ALA A 45 -5.73 26.34 -12.13
N PRO A 46 -6.26 25.36 -11.36
CA PRO A 46 -5.46 24.66 -10.38
C PRO A 46 -4.24 24.10 -11.10
N LYS A 47 -3.04 24.51 -10.66
CA LYS A 47 -1.78 23.92 -11.14
C LYS A 47 -1.93 22.42 -10.93
N LEU A 48 -2.08 21.67 -12.03
CA LEU A 48 -2.18 20.21 -11.98
C LEU A 48 -0.89 19.71 -11.32
N SER A 49 -0.95 19.43 -10.02
CA SER A 49 0.17 18.84 -9.31
C SER A 49 0.35 17.44 -9.87
N GLN A 50 1.55 17.13 -10.33
CA GLN A 50 1.89 15.79 -10.81
C GLN A 50 1.40 14.72 -9.82
N PRO A 51 0.83 13.60 -10.29
CA PRO A 51 0.38 12.52 -9.41
C PRO A 51 1.49 12.08 -8.46
N LYS A 52 1.16 11.97 -7.16
CA LYS A 52 2.12 11.44 -6.18
C LYS A 52 2.38 9.96 -6.44
N ILE A 53 3.54 9.49 -5.98
CA ILE A 53 4.00 8.11 -6.15
C ILE A 53 4.17 7.49 -4.76
N ALA A 54 3.42 6.43 -4.49
CA ALA A 54 3.47 5.68 -3.23
C ALA A 54 4.39 4.46 -3.37
N PHE A 55 5.39 4.33 -2.51
CA PHE A 55 6.15 3.08 -2.36
C PHE A 55 5.47 2.19 -1.33
N ILE A 56 5.09 0.98 -1.75
CA ILE A 56 4.44 0.01 -0.88
C ILE A 56 5.50 -0.91 -0.28
N SER A 57 5.56 -0.97 1.05
CA SER A 57 6.54 -1.80 1.77
C SER A 57 5.89 -2.55 2.94
N GLY A 58 6.27 -3.82 3.11
CA GLY A 58 5.69 -4.62 4.20
C GLY A 58 6.32 -6.00 4.38
N PRO A 59 5.79 -6.76 5.35
CA PRO A 59 6.31 -8.09 5.66
C PRO A 59 6.04 -9.13 4.56
N LEU A 60 6.92 -10.13 4.49
CA LEU A 60 6.78 -11.29 3.61
C LEU A 60 5.69 -12.24 4.08
N GLU A 61 5.65 -12.51 5.38
CA GLU A 61 4.57 -13.27 6.00
C GLU A 61 3.41 -12.31 6.22
N SER A 62 2.31 -12.41 5.48
CA SER A 62 1.07 -11.67 5.74
C SER A 62 -0.09 -12.48 5.20
N ASP A 63 -1.19 -12.53 5.96
CA ASP A 63 -2.45 -13.07 5.49
C ASP A 63 -3.33 -11.96 4.90
N THR A 64 -4.50 -12.36 4.41
CA THR A 64 -5.48 -11.45 3.81
C THR A 64 -6.05 -10.48 4.85
N ASP A 65 -6.29 -10.91 6.08
CA ASP A 65 -6.83 -10.06 7.13
C ASP A 65 -5.85 -8.94 7.53
N TYR A 66 -4.56 -9.25 7.64
CA TYR A 66 -3.52 -8.28 7.89
C TYR A 66 -3.43 -7.25 6.75
N PHE A 67 -3.51 -7.69 5.48
CA PHE A 67 -3.52 -6.79 4.33
C PHE A 67 -4.76 -5.89 4.32
N ASN A 68 -5.95 -6.48 4.50
CA ASN A 68 -7.22 -5.77 4.50
C ASN A 68 -7.31 -4.75 5.64
N THR A 69 -6.74 -5.06 6.80
CA THR A 69 -6.77 -4.17 7.96
C THR A 69 -5.79 -3.02 7.82
N HIS A 70 -4.60 -3.26 7.26
CA HIS A 70 -3.49 -2.32 7.38
C HIS A 70 -3.06 -1.63 6.08
N TYR A 71 -3.32 -2.24 4.92
CA TYR A 71 -2.86 -1.73 3.62
C TYR A 71 -4.03 -1.30 2.75
N LEU A 72 -5.09 -2.11 2.70
CA LEU A 72 -6.21 -1.87 1.79
C LEU A 72 -6.86 -0.47 1.95
N PRO A 73 -7.10 0.06 3.16
CA PRO A 73 -7.68 1.41 3.30
C PRO A 73 -6.78 2.51 2.75
N LEU A 74 -5.46 2.39 2.95
CA LEU A 74 -4.47 3.36 2.46
C LEU A 74 -4.29 3.27 0.94
N LEU A 75 -4.34 2.05 0.39
CA LEU A 75 -4.31 1.81 -1.05
C LEU A 75 -5.56 2.36 -1.73
N ARG A 76 -6.76 2.18 -1.15
CA ARG A 76 -8.01 2.75 -1.66
C ARG A 76 -7.94 4.27 -1.73
N HIS A 77 -7.53 4.91 -0.64
CA HIS A 77 -7.35 6.36 -0.62
C HIS A 77 -6.33 6.83 -1.68
N ALA A 78 -5.18 6.15 -1.82
CA ALA A 78 -4.20 6.51 -2.83
C ALA A 78 -4.71 6.31 -4.27
N VAL A 79 -5.55 5.30 -4.49
CA VAL A 79 -6.22 5.07 -5.79
C VAL A 79 -7.19 6.21 -6.10
N GLU A 80 -8.01 6.62 -5.14
CA GLU A 80 -9.00 7.71 -5.25
C GLU A 80 -8.33 9.05 -5.57
N GLU A 81 -7.14 9.31 -5.00
CA GLU A 81 -6.32 10.50 -5.25
C GLU A 81 -5.46 10.41 -6.55
N ASP A 82 -5.74 9.43 -7.41
CA ASP A 82 -5.03 9.18 -8.68
C ASP A 82 -3.51 8.99 -8.54
N HIS A 83 -3.04 8.49 -7.40
CA HIS A 83 -1.60 8.27 -7.19
C HIS A 83 -1.04 7.12 -8.06
N HIS A 84 0.27 7.15 -8.28
CA HIS A 84 1.06 6.08 -8.89
C HIS A 84 1.68 5.20 -7.81
N PHE A 85 2.11 4.00 -8.18
CA PHE A 85 2.55 2.97 -7.24
C PHE A 85 3.91 2.39 -7.62
N ILE A 86 4.78 2.27 -6.63
CA ILE A 86 6.03 1.52 -6.69
C ILE A 86 5.91 0.30 -5.78
N VAL A 87 6.17 -0.88 -6.33
CA VAL A 87 6.07 -2.16 -5.62
C VAL A 87 7.29 -3.04 -5.90
N GLY A 88 7.67 -3.86 -4.92
CA GLY A 88 8.71 -4.87 -5.11
C GLY A 88 8.15 -6.16 -5.72
N PRO A 89 9.01 -7.16 -5.98
CA PRO A 89 8.61 -8.45 -6.52
C PRO A 89 8.33 -9.47 -5.42
N SER A 90 8.42 -9.10 -4.15
CA SER A 90 8.48 -10.05 -3.04
C SER A 90 7.12 -10.74 -2.82
N ARG A 91 7.14 -11.84 -2.07
CA ARG A 91 5.90 -12.43 -1.52
C ARG A 91 5.30 -11.53 -0.43
N GLY A 92 4.09 -11.85 0.04
CA GLY A 92 3.41 -11.09 1.09
C GLY A 92 2.80 -9.81 0.54
N ILE A 93 3.03 -8.68 1.22
CA ILE A 93 2.40 -7.39 0.91
C ILE A 93 2.59 -6.97 -0.54
N ASP A 94 3.79 -7.14 -1.12
CA ASP A 94 4.07 -6.82 -2.52
C ASP A 94 3.12 -7.59 -3.47
N THR A 95 2.94 -8.89 -3.24
CA THR A 95 2.07 -9.74 -4.06
C THR A 95 0.59 -9.40 -3.87
N GLN A 96 0.15 -9.21 -2.63
CA GLN A 96 -1.25 -8.82 -2.33
C GLN A 96 -1.58 -7.46 -2.92
N THR A 97 -0.64 -6.51 -2.85
CA THR A 97 -0.77 -5.18 -3.45
C THR A 97 -0.89 -5.25 -4.97
N ARG A 98 -0.01 -5.99 -5.66
CA ARG A 98 -0.10 -6.16 -7.12
C ARG A 98 -1.44 -6.77 -7.51
N ARG A 99 -1.92 -7.79 -6.78
CA ARG A 99 -3.22 -8.41 -7.02
C ARG A 99 -4.36 -7.40 -6.90
N TYR A 100 -4.38 -6.66 -5.79
CA TYR A 100 -5.39 -5.64 -5.54
C TYR A 100 -5.39 -4.57 -6.63
N LEU A 101 -4.23 -3.96 -6.93
CA LEU A 101 -4.13 -2.87 -7.89
C LEU A 101 -4.56 -3.30 -9.30
N LEU A 102 -4.10 -4.46 -9.78
CA LEU A 102 -4.35 -4.89 -11.15
C LEU A 102 -5.74 -5.50 -11.35
N HIS A 103 -6.23 -6.30 -10.39
CA HIS A 103 -7.43 -7.11 -10.59
C HIS A 103 -8.67 -6.57 -9.87
N GLU A 104 -8.50 -6.03 -8.66
CA GLU A 104 -9.62 -5.59 -7.84
C GLU A 104 -9.93 -4.10 -8.10
N ALA A 105 -8.91 -3.23 -8.01
CA ALA A 105 -9.02 -1.80 -8.30
C ALA A 105 -8.91 -1.46 -9.79
N ARG A 106 -8.46 -2.42 -10.62
CA ARG A 106 -8.32 -2.27 -12.09
C ARG A 106 -7.51 -1.04 -12.52
N ILE A 107 -6.45 -0.74 -11.78
CA ILE A 107 -5.54 0.35 -12.08
C ILE A 107 -4.77 0.02 -13.37
N LEU A 108 -4.65 1.03 -14.24
CA LEU A 108 -3.86 0.92 -15.46
C LEU A 108 -2.40 0.58 -15.12
N PRO A 109 -1.78 -0.40 -15.79
CA PRO A 109 -0.38 -0.75 -15.54
C PRO A 109 0.59 0.43 -15.67
N THR A 110 0.27 1.44 -16.49
CA THR A 110 1.04 2.69 -16.64
C THR A 110 1.23 3.48 -15.34
N ARG A 111 0.37 3.27 -14.33
CA ARG A 111 0.46 3.86 -12.99
C ARG A 111 1.31 3.02 -12.03
N ILE A 112 1.82 1.87 -12.45
CA ILE A 112 2.52 0.91 -11.59
C ILE A 112 3.95 0.71 -12.10
N THR A 113 4.91 0.80 -11.19
CA THR A 113 6.32 0.47 -11.45
C THR A 113 6.78 -0.63 -10.50
N VAL A 114 7.28 -1.73 -11.06
CA VAL A 114 7.88 -2.84 -10.32
C VAL A 114 9.39 -2.67 -10.31
N PHE A 115 9.99 -2.65 -9.13
CA PHE A 115 11.45 -2.64 -9.01
C PHE A 115 11.99 -4.05 -8.78
N LEU A 116 13.04 -4.42 -9.50
CA LEU A 116 13.81 -5.65 -9.32
C LEU A 116 15.25 -5.30 -8.98
N ASN A 117 15.94 -6.09 -8.16
CA ASN A 117 17.39 -6.04 -8.11
C ASN A 117 18.01 -6.84 -9.27
N VAL A 118 19.32 -6.72 -9.51
CA VAL A 118 20.02 -7.41 -10.61
C VAL A 118 19.80 -8.93 -10.59
N THR A 119 19.89 -9.57 -9.43
CA THR A 119 19.69 -11.02 -9.29
C THR A 119 18.22 -11.42 -9.49
N GLU A 120 17.28 -10.58 -9.05
CA GLU A 120 15.85 -10.80 -9.29
C GLU A 120 15.51 -10.64 -10.77
N ALA A 121 16.12 -9.69 -11.47
CA ALA A 121 15.83 -9.40 -12.87
C ALA A 121 16.14 -10.57 -13.80
N SER A 122 17.25 -11.30 -13.57
CA SER A 122 17.60 -12.45 -14.40
C SER A 122 16.56 -13.59 -14.33
N ARG A 123 15.86 -13.71 -13.19
CA ARG A 123 14.87 -14.76 -12.96
C ARG A 123 13.43 -14.31 -13.19
N LEU A 124 13.07 -13.13 -12.69
CA LEU A 124 11.68 -12.68 -12.58
C LEU A 124 11.24 -11.77 -13.72
N ARG A 125 12.15 -11.07 -14.40
CA ARG A 125 11.75 -10.14 -15.46
C ARG A 125 10.92 -10.80 -16.58
N PRO A 126 11.21 -12.06 -17.01
CA PRO A 126 10.34 -12.75 -17.97
C PRO A 126 8.88 -12.86 -17.54
N GLU A 127 8.59 -12.96 -16.24
CA GLU A 127 7.23 -13.05 -15.68
C GLU A 127 6.46 -11.73 -15.83
N PHE A 128 7.17 -10.60 -16.01
CA PHE A 128 6.57 -9.28 -16.16
C PHE A 128 6.40 -8.84 -17.63
N LYS A 129 6.66 -9.70 -18.62
CA LYS A 129 6.54 -9.33 -20.05
C LYS A 129 5.15 -8.83 -20.42
N SER A 130 4.09 -9.51 -19.98
CA SER A 130 2.70 -9.10 -20.25
C SER A 130 2.33 -7.79 -19.54
N PHE A 131 2.89 -7.58 -18.34
CA PHE A 131 2.74 -6.34 -17.59
C PHE A 131 3.42 -5.17 -18.30
N GLU A 132 4.67 -5.34 -18.76
CA GLU A 132 5.39 -4.34 -19.57
C GLU A 132 4.66 -4.05 -20.89
N ALA A 133 4.17 -5.09 -21.59
CA ALA A 133 3.39 -4.93 -22.82
C ALA A 133 2.08 -4.15 -22.62
N SER A 134 1.52 -4.18 -21.41
CA SER A 134 0.32 -3.42 -21.03
C SER A 134 0.63 -2.00 -20.54
N GLY A 135 1.87 -1.53 -20.67
CA GLY A 135 2.33 -0.20 -20.27
C GLY A 135 2.92 -0.11 -18.86
N GLY A 136 2.99 -1.23 -18.14
CA GLY A 136 3.67 -1.31 -16.85
C GLY A 136 5.17 -1.06 -16.97
N LYS A 137 5.80 -0.54 -15.91
CA LYS A 137 7.24 -0.29 -15.90
C LYS A 137 7.95 -1.28 -14.99
N VAL A 138 9.00 -1.92 -15.50
CA VAL A 138 9.92 -2.73 -14.69
C VAL A 138 11.29 -2.05 -14.66
N VAL A 139 11.75 -1.69 -13.46
CA VAL A 139 13.03 -1.03 -13.25
C VAL A 139 13.99 -1.99 -12.55
N VAL A 140 15.18 -2.19 -13.12
CA VAL A 140 16.25 -2.92 -12.45
C VAL A 140 17.14 -1.94 -11.70
N ALA A 141 17.17 -2.02 -10.38
CA ALA A 141 17.95 -1.12 -9.54
C ALA A 141 18.63 -1.84 -8.39
N GLY A 142 19.92 -1.55 -8.20
CA GLY A 142 20.71 -2.07 -7.10
C GLY A 142 21.09 -3.55 -7.26
N ARG A 143 22.17 -3.95 -6.58
CA ARG A 143 22.71 -5.32 -6.63
C ARG A 143 21.94 -6.31 -5.74
N ASN A 144 21.17 -5.82 -4.77
CA ASN A 144 20.44 -6.63 -3.80
C ASN A 144 19.14 -5.92 -3.38
N HIS A 145 18.31 -6.61 -2.59
CA HIS A 145 17.04 -6.07 -2.09
C HIS A 145 17.21 -4.74 -1.33
N THR A 146 18.29 -4.57 -0.55
CA THR A 146 18.52 -3.32 0.20
C THR A 146 18.78 -2.15 -0.75
N ALA A 147 19.62 -2.33 -1.76
CA ALA A 147 19.91 -1.29 -2.75
C ALA A 147 18.70 -0.99 -3.64
N ARG A 148 17.89 -2.01 -3.98
CA ARG A 148 16.61 -1.84 -4.66
C ARG A 148 15.65 -0.99 -3.83
N ASP A 149 15.48 -1.31 -2.55
CA ASP A 149 14.56 -0.57 -1.68
C ASP A 149 15.01 0.89 -1.48
N VAL A 150 16.32 1.17 -1.48
CA VAL A 150 16.84 2.55 -1.51
C VAL A 150 16.39 3.27 -2.79
N ALA A 151 16.48 2.61 -3.95
CA ALA A 151 16.03 3.19 -5.21
C ALA A 151 14.51 3.44 -5.22
N MET A 152 13.72 2.51 -4.69
CA MET A 152 12.26 2.67 -4.55
C MET A 152 11.89 3.83 -3.62
N THR A 153 12.63 4.00 -2.51
CA THR A 153 12.44 5.13 -1.59
C THR A 153 12.72 6.45 -2.29
N ARG A 154 13.80 6.53 -3.08
CA ARG A 154 14.16 7.73 -3.86
C ARG A 154 13.17 8.04 -4.97
N ALA A 155 12.60 7.02 -5.60
CA ALA A 155 11.66 7.16 -6.71
C ALA A 155 10.20 7.36 -6.29
N SER A 156 9.92 7.45 -4.98
CA SER A 156 8.58 7.66 -4.43
C SER A 156 8.50 8.93 -3.58
N HIS A 157 7.31 9.47 -3.46
CA HIS A 157 7.01 10.66 -2.66
C HIS A 157 6.74 10.31 -1.19
N TYR A 158 6.14 9.14 -0.95
CA TYR A 158 5.82 8.66 0.39
C TYR A 158 5.72 7.13 0.41
N ASP A 159 5.64 6.56 1.61
CA ASP A 159 5.50 5.11 1.81
C ASP A 159 4.10 4.74 2.31
N ILE A 160 3.52 3.67 1.78
CA ILE A 160 2.46 2.90 2.44
C ILE A 160 3.13 1.69 3.07
N LEU A 161 3.42 1.80 4.36
CA LEU A 161 4.17 0.79 5.09
C LEU A 161 3.63 0.54 6.49
N ARG A 162 3.98 -0.63 7.03
CA ARG A 162 3.68 -0.96 8.42
C ARG A 162 4.72 -1.89 9.02
N CYS A 163 5.46 -1.38 10.00
CA CYS A 163 6.33 -2.19 10.86
C CYS A 163 5.50 -3.05 11.84
N ARG A 164 5.91 -4.30 12.04
CA ARG A 164 5.33 -5.13 13.11
C ARG A 164 6.00 -4.78 14.43
N THR A 165 5.20 -4.75 15.49
CA THR A 165 5.70 -4.68 16.86
C THR A 165 6.55 -5.91 17.17
N GLU A 166 7.56 -5.76 18.02
CA GLU A 166 8.41 -6.86 18.46
C GLU A 166 7.62 -8.06 19.02
N ALA A 167 6.59 -7.82 19.85
CA ALA A 167 5.73 -8.88 20.37
C ALA A 167 5.08 -9.74 19.26
N LYS A 168 4.53 -9.10 18.22
CA LYS A 168 3.99 -9.81 17.04
C LYS A 168 5.06 -10.57 16.26
N CYS A 169 6.28 -10.02 16.15
CA CYS A 169 7.39 -10.73 15.51
C CYS A 169 7.82 -11.95 16.31
N ARG A 170 7.90 -11.85 17.65
CA ARG A 170 8.22 -12.99 18.54
C ARG A 170 7.16 -14.08 18.45
N ALA A 171 5.88 -13.71 18.46
CA ALA A 171 4.79 -14.67 18.31
C ALA A 171 4.83 -15.38 16.94
N LEU A 172 5.21 -14.67 15.87
CA LEU A 172 5.26 -15.21 14.52
C LEU A 172 6.46 -16.14 14.28
N TYR A 173 7.65 -15.74 14.73
CA TYR A 173 8.89 -16.47 14.44
C TYR A 173 9.30 -17.44 15.57
N GLY A 174 8.68 -17.35 16.74
CA GLY A 174 9.00 -18.18 17.91
C GLY A 174 10.48 -18.14 18.24
N ASP A 175 11.08 -19.31 18.45
CA ASP A 175 12.49 -19.48 18.80
C ASP A 175 13.46 -19.02 17.70
N THR A 176 12.98 -18.88 16.45
CA THR A 176 13.79 -18.35 15.35
C THR A 176 13.82 -16.83 15.29
N TYR A 177 13.06 -16.15 16.17
CA TYR A 177 13.06 -14.70 16.25
C TYR A 177 14.47 -14.18 16.60
N ARG A 178 14.92 -13.19 15.82
CA ARG A 178 16.13 -12.43 16.09
C ARG A 178 15.81 -10.95 16.04
N LYS A 179 16.25 -10.21 17.06
CA LYS A 179 16.14 -8.75 17.07
C LYS A 179 16.93 -8.18 15.90
N ARG A 180 16.23 -7.47 15.01
CA ARG A 180 16.80 -6.85 13.81
C ARG A 180 15.95 -5.68 13.37
N VAL A 181 16.57 -4.73 12.66
CA VAL A 181 15.85 -3.70 11.91
C VAL A 181 15.26 -4.36 10.66
N SER A 182 13.94 -4.31 10.53
CA SER A 182 13.24 -4.93 9.38
C SER A 182 13.51 -4.15 8.08
N GLY A 183 13.27 -4.76 6.92
CA GLY A 183 13.38 -4.05 5.64
C GLY A 183 12.44 -2.85 5.56
N THR A 184 11.21 -3.01 6.04
CA THR A 184 10.20 -1.95 6.13
C THR A 184 10.65 -0.81 7.05
N GLU A 185 11.21 -1.12 8.21
CA GLU A 185 11.76 -0.13 9.14
C GLU A 185 12.95 0.63 8.56
N LYS A 186 13.82 -0.04 7.79
CA LYS A 186 14.89 0.65 7.05
C LYS A 186 14.33 1.67 6.05
N ASN A 187 13.19 1.42 5.43
CA ASN A 187 12.56 2.37 4.50
C ASN A 187 12.02 3.60 5.25
N GLU A 188 11.34 3.39 6.37
CA GLU A 188 10.89 4.48 7.24
C GLU A 188 12.05 5.35 7.74
N LEU A 189 13.15 4.74 8.20
CA LEU A 189 14.35 5.46 8.62
C LEU A 189 14.98 6.29 7.50
N ARG A 190 14.99 5.78 6.26
CA ARG A 190 15.49 6.55 5.10
C ARG A 190 14.64 7.78 4.83
N ARG A 191 13.32 7.67 4.96
CA ARG A 191 12.40 8.80 4.78
C ARG A 191 12.61 9.86 5.86
N GLN A 192 12.81 9.45 7.11
CA GLN A 192 13.18 10.34 8.22
C GLN A 192 14.51 11.06 7.99
N GLN A 193 15.44 10.44 7.26
CA GLN A 193 16.70 11.04 6.83
C GLN A 193 16.57 11.93 5.57
N GLY A 194 15.35 12.17 5.08
CA GLY A 194 15.08 13.05 3.93
C GLY A 194 15.24 12.39 2.55
N ILE A 195 15.47 11.08 2.48
CA ILE A 195 15.60 10.38 1.19
C ILE A 195 14.23 10.33 0.50
N GLY A 196 14.17 10.78 -0.75
CA GLY A 196 12.94 10.78 -1.56
C GLY A 196 11.95 11.90 -1.20
N MET A 197 12.35 12.88 -0.38
CA MET A 197 11.51 14.02 0.01
C MET A 197 11.70 15.25 -0.90
N ALA A 198 12.81 15.33 -1.62
CA ALA A 198 13.10 16.43 -2.55
C ALA A 198 12.61 16.07 -3.96
N TRP A 199 11.45 16.60 -4.34
CA TRP A 199 10.92 16.57 -5.70
C TRP A 199 10.82 18.01 -6.19
N SER A 200 11.82 18.47 -6.94
CA SER A 200 11.70 19.69 -7.73
C SER A 200 10.83 19.36 -8.94
N GLY A 201 9.55 19.76 -8.86
CA GLY A 201 8.57 19.55 -9.92
C GLY A 201 8.86 20.34 -11.20
#